data_AF-A0A1C0V8J1-F1
#
_entry.id   AF-A0A1C0V8J1-F1
#
_cell.length_a   1.000
_cell.length_b   1.000
_cell.length_c   1.000
_cell.angle_alpha   90.00
_cell.angle_beta   90.00
_cell.angle_gamma   90.00
#
_symmetry.space_group_name_H-M   'P 1'
#
loop_
_entity.id
_entity.type
_entity.pdbx_description
1 polymer ?
#
loop_
_entity_poly.entity_id
_entity_poly.type
_entity_poly.pdbx_seq_one_letter_code
_entity_poly.pdbx_strand_id
1 'polypeptide(L)'
;MMAILRGFQAVEVSWQKGRSGWQIAGFTPIPSRRIKFELVTKDTPRNAVTHMGYAVKILTRDKPFRGEFITTPYRILVYTFDIGGGSNPYGLGLGSVLWWYCQFKKDCLKDWLVAVSRATALIRAAFPAGVGEGHPVYEEVKSFLEYFAPEHHLIAPDGVVIDFLESARNDRDIQHTMCEFLDNQIARVIGGQTALTNQQSGGGSRARDEVAERVAMKLAKSDSDALSGAALNTLAEWITRLNLPSSQAPTIWRDFDDVENLTERADRDQKLAAATGRKLDPDYVTEIYGTVFAEPEPVDPIPPDPNADRTNPEPPNPEPPAFSLTGKYDSMFDAANVELLQAEQKRRGEVWNSIQGAPYVRYVRVREVQNPRETHTAMEGKVFPNDATFWSKACPPSAFYCGHSLEPVGADYDGEITPLPQDAETLRHLIEWESYDETNRKYFELGGD
;
A
#
# COMPACT_ATOMS: atom_id res chain seq x y z
N MET A 1 -14.96 -3.30 14.01
CA MET A 1 -15.08 -3.98 12.70
C MET A 1 -16.54 -4.15 12.22
N MET A 2 -17.48 -4.75 12.97
CA MET A 2 -18.84 -5.00 12.43
C MET A 2 -19.63 -3.72 12.07
N ALA A 3 -19.50 -2.64 12.84
CA ALA A 3 -20.16 -1.37 12.52
C ALA A 3 -19.63 -0.76 11.22
N ILE A 4 -18.32 -0.78 10.99
CA ILE A 4 -17.70 -0.26 9.76
C ILE A 4 -18.27 -0.96 8.52
N LEU A 5 -18.46 -2.28 8.58
CA LEU A 5 -19.00 -3.04 7.45
C LEU A 5 -20.52 -2.82 7.27
N ARG A 6 -21.30 -2.81 8.36
CA ARG A 6 -22.77 -2.85 8.31
C ARG A 6 -23.46 -1.50 8.48
N GLY A 7 -22.75 -0.49 8.95
CA GLY A 7 -23.27 0.83 9.33
C GLY A 7 -23.39 0.99 10.85
N PHE A 8 -23.80 -0.03 11.60
CA PHE A 8 -23.86 0.09 13.06
C PHE A 8 -23.71 -1.25 13.78
N GLN A 9 -23.33 -1.17 15.06
CA GLN A 9 -23.26 -2.30 15.97
C GLN A 9 -23.71 -1.89 17.36
N ALA A 10 -24.56 -2.70 17.98
CA ALA A 10 -24.95 -2.56 19.37
C ALA A 10 -24.28 -3.64 20.23
N VAL A 11 -23.94 -3.28 21.46
CA VAL A 11 -23.39 -4.20 22.47
C VAL A 11 -24.13 -3.99 23.79
N GLU A 12 -24.45 -5.10 24.45
CA GLU A 12 -24.91 -5.07 25.83
C GLU A 12 -23.70 -4.99 26.76
N VAL A 13 -23.69 -3.99 27.63
CA VAL A 13 -22.68 -3.78 28.66
C VAL A 13 -23.16 -4.46 29.93
N SER A 14 -22.40 -5.46 30.38
CA SER A 14 -22.62 -6.11 31.66
C SER A 14 -21.81 -5.39 32.74
N TRP A 15 -22.45 -5.10 33.86
CA TRP A 15 -21.85 -4.40 34.99
C TRP A 15 -21.71 -5.32 36.19
N GLN A 16 -20.63 -5.14 36.94
CA GLN A 16 -20.41 -5.81 38.22
C GLN A 16 -20.02 -4.78 39.28
N LYS A 17 -20.43 -5.04 40.53
CA LYS A 17 -20.03 -4.21 41.67
C LYS A 17 -18.71 -4.73 42.23
N GLY A 18 -17.63 -4.00 42.02
CA GLY A 18 -16.32 -4.24 42.60
C GLY A 18 -16.13 -3.55 43.96
N ARG A 19 -14.90 -3.62 44.49
CA ARG A 19 -14.54 -2.98 45.77
C ARG A 19 -14.51 -1.45 45.69
N SER A 20 -14.10 -0.91 44.55
CA SER A 20 -13.97 0.54 44.29
C SER A 20 -15.18 1.16 43.59
N GLY A 21 -16.21 0.37 43.28
CA GLY A 21 -17.42 0.85 42.60
C GLY A 21 -17.91 -0.08 41.49
N TRP A 22 -18.77 0.44 40.61
CA TRP A 22 -19.26 -0.25 39.43
C TRP A 22 -18.18 -0.34 38.36
N GLN A 23 -17.98 -1.55 37.83
CA GLN A 23 -17.01 -1.86 36.80
C GLN A 23 -17.69 -2.64 35.67
N ILE A 24 -17.09 -2.58 34.48
CA ILE A 24 -17.58 -3.36 33.34
C ILE A 24 -17.14 -4.81 33.53
N ALA A 25 -18.11 -5.72 33.52
CA ALA A 25 -17.89 -7.16 33.57
C ALA A 25 -17.64 -7.76 32.18
N GLY A 26 -18.23 -7.16 31.14
CA GLY A 26 -18.04 -7.61 29.77
C GLY A 26 -18.98 -6.95 28.78
N PHE A 27 -18.78 -7.28 27.50
CA PHE A 27 -19.60 -6.82 26.39
C PHE A 27 -20.18 -8.02 25.66
N THR A 28 -21.50 -8.02 25.46
CA THR A 28 -22.19 -9.03 24.66
C THR A 28 -22.68 -8.40 23.37
N PRO A 29 -22.14 -8.78 22.19
CA PRO A 29 -22.57 -8.18 20.93
C PRO A 29 -24.01 -8.57 20.61
N ILE A 30 -24.84 -7.57 20.29
CA ILE A 30 -26.21 -7.80 19.84
C ILE A 30 -26.22 -7.82 18.31
N PRO A 31 -26.77 -8.87 17.67
CA PRO A 31 -26.88 -8.89 16.22
C PRO A 31 -27.66 -7.67 15.72
N SER A 32 -27.10 -6.90 14.77
CA SER A 32 -27.72 -5.65 14.27
C SER A 32 -29.15 -5.85 13.78
N ARG A 33 -29.48 -7.03 13.22
CA ARG A 33 -30.84 -7.41 12.79
C ARG A 33 -31.88 -7.42 13.92
N ARG A 34 -31.46 -7.40 15.18
CA ARG A 34 -32.33 -7.36 16.37
C ARG A 34 -32.52 -5.96 16.93
N ILE A 35 -31.84 -4.95 16.40
CA ILE A 35 -31.99 -3.58 16.84
C ILE A 35 -32.81 -2.81 15.82
N LYS A 36 -33.73 -1.99 16.33
CA LYS A 36 -34.46 -1.00 15.55
C LYS A 36 -34.35 0.36 16.20
N PHE A 37 -34.33 1.38 15.36
CA PHE A 37 -34.40 2.77 15.78
C PHE A 37 -35.78 3.33 15.43
N GLU A 38 -36.39 4.03 16.36
CA GLU A 38 -37.68 4.71 16.19
C GLU A 38 -37.52 6.18 16.59
N LEU A 39 -38.16 7.09 15.86
CA LEU A 39 -38.16 8.50 16.23
C LEU A 39 -38.77 8.66 17.62
N VAL A 40 -38.18 9.50 18.45
CA VAL A 40 -38.73 9.79 19.77
C VAL A 40 -40.02 10.58 19.60
N THR A 41 -41.13 10.01 20.06
CA THR A 41 -42.48 10.59 20.03
C THR A 41 -43.04 10.74 21.44
N LYS A 42 -44.26 11.30 21.58
CA LYS A 42 -44.96 11.40 22.88
C LYS A 42 -45.23 10.04 23.53
N ASP A 43 -45.34 8.98 22.72
CA ASP A 43 -45.60 7.62 23.18
C ASP A 43 -44.31 6.89 23.59
N THR A 44 -43.14 7.48 23.32
CA THR A 44 -41.86 6.91 23.72
C THR A 44 -41.69 7.03 25.24
N PRO A 45 -41.33 5.94 25.95
CA PRO A 45 -41.04 6.01 27.36
C PRO A 45 -39.94 7.03 27.67
N ARG A 46 -40.12 7.87 28.70
CA ARG A 46 -39.16 8.92 29.05
C ARG A 46 -37.75 8.40 29.37
N ASN A 47 -37.66 7.16 29.84
CA ASN A 47 -36.42 6.47 30.17
C ASN A 47 -35.93 5.53 29.05
N ALA A 48 -36.49 5.62 27.84
CA ALA A 48 -35.99 4.86 26.71
C ALA A 48 -34.54 5.27 26.41
N VAL A 49 -33.69 4.28 26.19
CA VAL A 49 -32.32 4.50 25.70
C VAL A 49 -32.41 5.12 24.31
N THR A 50 -31.69 6.22 24.09
CA THR A 50 -31.64 6.93 22.82
C THR A 50 -30.26 6.87 22.20
N HIS A 51 -30.20 6.83 20.86
CA HIS A 51 -28.99 6.93 20.07
C HIS A 51 -29.23 7.88 18.89
N MET A 52 -28.39 8.91 18.75
CA MET A 52 -28.51 9.92 17.69
C MET A 52 -29.92 10.55 17.56
N GLY A 53 -30.64 10.72 18.67
CA GLY A 53 -32.01 11.27 18.68
C GLY A 53 -33.13 10.26 18.41
N TYR A 54 -32.81 8.97 18.27
CA TYR A 54 -33.78 7.89 18.08
C TYR A 54 -33.85 6.99 19.31
N ALA A 55 -35.04 6.52 19.67
CA ALA A 55 -35.22 5.50 20.68
C ALA A 55 -34.74 4.14 20.18
N VAL A 56 -33.97 3.43 21.00
CA VAL A 56 -33.43 2.11 20.69
C VAL A 56 -34.44 1.04 21.12
N LYS A 57 -34.78 0.16 20.18
CA LYS A 57 -35.67 -0.98 20.38
C LYS A 57 -34.96 -2.29 20.09
N ILE A 58 -35.31 -3.32 20.84
CA ILE A 58 -34.84 -4.68 20.62
C ILE A 58 -35.98 -5.57 20.14
N LEU A 59 -35.69 -6.39 19.13
CA LEU A 59 -36.58 -7.44 18.64
C LEU A 59 -36.41 -8.68 19.51
N THR A 60 -37.47 -9.04 20.22
CA THR A 60 -37.55 -10.26 21.04
C THR A 60 -38.37 -11.33 20.33
N ARG A 61 -38.37 -12.54 20.86
CA ARG A 61 -39.22 -13.63 20.34
C ARG A 61 -40.70 -13.30 20.43
N ASP A 62 -41.11 -12.59 21.48
CA ASP A 62 -42.51 -12.20 21.71
C ASP A 62 -42.94 -11.01 20.84
N LYS A 63 -41.99 -10.12 20.49
CA LYS A 63 -42.24 -8.94 19.65
C LYS A 63 -41.26 -8.87 18.46
N PRO A 64 -41.33 -9.83 17.53
CA PRO A 64 -40.32 -9.98 16.47
C PRO A 64 -40.37 -8.87 15.41
N PHE A 65 -41.51 -8.19 15.26
CA PHE A 65 -41.70 -7.14 14.25
C PHE A 65 -41.57 -5.72 14.82
N ARG A 66 -42.33 -5.41 15.88
CA ARG A 66 -42.36 -4.07 16.48
C ARG A 66 -41.20 -3.82 17.45
N GLY A 67 -40.69 -4.87 18.09
CA GLY A 67 -39.72 -4.76 19.17
C GLY A 67 -40.27 -4.08 20.43
N GLU A 68 -39.43 -4.00 21.44
CA GLU A 68 -39.70 -3.29 22.69
C GLU A 68 -38.63 -2.23 22.96
N PHE A 69 -39.03 -1.16 23.63
CA PHE A 69 -38.10 -0.11 24.06
C PHE A 69 -37.16 -0.66 25.12
N ILE A 70 -35.89 -0.32 24.97
CA ILE A 70 -34.89 -0.61 25.98
C ILE A 70 -34.94 0.55 26.98
N THR A 71 -35.38 0.28 28.20
CA THR A 71 -35.57 1.30 29.26
C THR A 71 -34.55 1.20 30.39
N THR A 72 -33.71 0.15 30.37
CA THR A 72 -32.62 0.00 31.34
C THR A 72 -31.47 0.93 30.95
N PRO A 73 -31.11 1.92 31.78
CA PRO A 73 -29.99 2.82 31.48
C PRO A 73 -28.66 2.07 31.50
N TYR A 74 -27.67 2.61 30.80
CA TYR A 74 -26.28 2.10 30.77
C TYR A 74 -26.13 0.65 30.28
N ARG A 75 -27.18 0.09 29.66
CA ARG A 75 -27.20 -1.32 29.27
C ARG A 75 -26.75 -1.54 27.83
N ILE A 76 -27.22 -0.72 26.89
CA ILE A 76 -26.99 -0.95 25.45
C ILE A 76 -26.21 0.21 24.87
N LEU A 77 -24.95 -0.07 24.52
CA LEU A 77 -24.06 0.85 23.84
C LEU A 77 -24.18 0.65 22.34
N VAL A 78 -24.38 1.73 21.59
CA VAL A 78 -24.50 1.70 20.13
C VAL A 78 -23.39 2.53 19.52
N TYR A 79 -22.73 1.97 18.51
CA TYR A 79 -21.80 2.68 17.66
C TYR A 79 -22.30 2.66 16.21
N THR A 80 -22.36 3.84 15.60
CA THR A 80 -22.77 4.03 14.20
C THR A 80 -21.59 4.58 13.42
N PHE A 81 -21.35 3.98 12.26
CA PHE A 81 -20.38 4.36 11.26
C PHE A 81 -21.15 4.76 9.99
N ASP A 82 -20.86 5.94 9.47
CA ASP A 82 -21.56 6.48 8.30
C ASP A 82 -20.56 7.17 7.36
N ILE A 83 -20.37 6.58 6.19
CA ILE A 83 -19.51 7.13 5.12
C ILE A 83 -20.10 8.42 4.54
N GLY A 84 -21.43 8.58 4.59
CA GLY A 84 -22.13 9.74 4.01
C GLY A 84 -22.29 10.93 4.95
N GLY A 85 -21.81 10.84 6.20
CA GLY A 85 -21.92 11.92 7.20
C GLY A 85 -23.35 12.26 7.60
N GLY A 86 -24.29 11.30 7.48
CA GLY A 86 -25.70 11.50 7.77
C GLY A 86 -26.06 11.37 9.25
N SER A 87 -27.30 11.75 9.57
CA SER A 87 -27.91 11.56 10.90
C SER A 87 -28.71 10.25 11.01
N ASN A 88 -28.45 9.29 10.11
CA ASN A 88 -29.15 8.02 10.10
C ASN A 88 -28.57 7.09 11.19
N PRO A 89 -29.37 6.64 12.18
CA PRO A 89 -28.86 5.81 13.28
C PRO A 89 -28.39 4.42 12.81
N TYR A 90 -28.87 3.95 11.66
CA TYR A 90 -28.39 2.70 11.03
C TYR A 90 -27.00 2.86 10.38
N GLY A 91 -26.58 4.10 10.11
CA GLY A 91 -25.35 4.41 9.39
C GLY A 91 -25.33 3.90 7.95
N LEU A 92 -24.18 4.08 7.31
CA LEU A 92 -23.88 3.55 5.99
C LEU A 92 -22.48 2.92 6.03
N GLY A 93 -22.45 1.60 6.15
CA GLY A 93 -21.20 0.85 6.20
C GLY A 93 -20.57 0.62 4.83
N LEU A 94 -19.29 0.26 4.83
CA LEU A 94 -18.52 -0.07 3.61
C LEU A 94 -19.14 -1.22 2.83
N GLY A 95 -19.91 -2.09 3.50
CA GLY A 95 -20.62 -3.20 2.88
C GLY A 95 -21.59 -2.78 1.77
N SER A 96 -22.14 -1.56 1.81
CA SER A 96 -23.02 -1.04 0.77
C SER A 96 -22.31 -0.88 -0.58
N VAL A 97 -21.03 -0.49 -0.55
CA VAL A 97 -20.17 -0.34 -1.73
C VAL A 97 -19.50 -1.67 -2.07
N LEU A 98 -18.94 -2.35 -1.07
CA LEU A 98 -18.22 -3.62 -1.24
C LEU A 98 -19.10 -4.73 -1.82
N TRP A 99 -20.42 -4.70 -1.58
CA TRP A 99 -21.32 -5.71 -2.11
C TRP A 99 -21.23 -5.84 -3.62
N TRP A 100 -21.16 -4.72 -4.35
CA TRP A 100 -21.09 -4.72 -5.82
C TRP A 100 -19.80 -5.37 -6.32
N TYR A 101 -18.66 -4.94 -5.81
CA TYR A 101 -17.36 -5.50 -6.22
C TYR A 101 -17.24 -6.99 -5.87
N CYS A 102 -17.68 -7.39 -4.68
CA CYS A 102 -17.71 -8.79 -4.27
C CYS A 102 -18.66 -9.63 -5.13
N GLN A 103 -19.82 -9.09 -5.51
CA GLN A 103 -20.79 -9.80 -6.36
C GLN A 103 -20.22 -9.99 -7.77
N PHE A 104 -19.71 -8.93 -8.39
CA PHE A 104 -19.08 -9.00 -9.71
C PHE A 104 -17.87 -9.93 -9.72
N LYS A 105 -17.06 -9.93 -8.65
CA LYS A 105 -15.90 -10.82 -8.56
C LYS A 105 -16.33 -12.29 -8.51
N LYS A 106 -17.38 -12.60 -7.73
CA LYS A 106 -17.91 -13.97 -7.66
C LYS A 106 -18.39 -14.45 -9.02
N ASP A 107 -19.09 -13.60 -9.76
CA ASP A 107 -19.63 -13.98 -11.06
C ASP A 107 -18.51 -14.11 -12.11
N CYS A 108 -17.54 -13.18 -12.13
CA CYS A 108 -16.34 -13.29 -12.95
C CYS A 108 -15.52 -14.57 -12.66
N LEU A 109 -15.39 -14.94 -11.38
CA LEU A 109 -14.68 -16.15 -10.99
C LEU A 109 -15.41 -17.42 -11.43
N LYS A 110 -16.75 -17.45 -11.37
CA LYS A 110 -17.53 -18.57 -11.91
C LYS A 110 -17.30 -18.73 -13.41
N ASP A 111 -17.39 -17.62 -14.15
CA ASP A 111 -17.17 -17.64 -15.60
C ASP A 111 -15.75 -18.07 -15.94
N TRP A 112 -14.76 -17.63 -15.15
CA TRP A 112 -13.38 -18.07 -15.31
C TRP A 112 -13.21 -19.56 -15.07
N LEU A 113 -13.82 -20.12 -14.01
CA LEU A 113 -13.78 -21.55 -13.73
C LEU A 113 -14.42 -22.38 -14.85
N VAL A 114 -15.52 -21.91 -15.42
CA VAL A 114 -16.16 -22.55 -16.59
C VAL A 114 -15.29 -22.44 -17.84
N ALA A 115 -14.61 -21.31 -18.04
CA ALA A 115 -13.68 -21.16 -19.16
C ALA A 115 -12.47 -22.09 -19.03
N VAL A 116 -11.89 -22.20 -17.82
CA VAL A 116 -10.79 -23.12 -17.52
C VAL A 116 -11.22 -24.57 -17.70
N SER A 117 -12.43 -24.94 -17.24
CA SER A 117 -12.93 -26.30 -17.45
C SER A 117 -13.10 -26.60 -18.93
N ARG A 118 -13.63 -25.67 -19.74
CA ARG A 118 -13.78 -25.82 -21.19
C ARG A 118 -12.48 -25.76 -21.99
N ALA A 119 -11.43 -25.17 -21.44
CA ALA A 119 -10.10 -25.19 -22.04
C ALA A 119 -9.46 -26.59 -21.98
N THR A 120 -9.99 -27.49 -21.15
CA THR A 120 -9.67 -28.92 -21.25
C THR A 120 -10.34 -29.53 -22.48
N ALA A 121 -9.67 -30.49 -23.12
CA ALA A 121 -10.10 -31.02 -24.41
C ALA A 121 -11.55 -31.56 -24.35
N LEU A 122 -12.42 -31.04 -25.21
CA LEU A 122 -13.77 -31.55 -25.40
C LEU A 122 -13.70 -32.91 -26.13
N ILE A 123 -14.31 -33.94 -25.55
CA ILE A 123 -14.35 -35.26 -26.18
C ILE A 123 -15.51 -35.29 -27.18
N ARG A 124 -15.22 -35.52 -28.46
CA ARG A 124 -16.24 -35.72 -29.50
C ARG A 124 -16.48 -37.21 -29.71
N ALA A 125 -17.73 -37.65 -29.59
CA ALA A 125 -18.18 -38.96 -30.07
C ALA A 125 -18.96 -38.79 -31.37
N ALA A 126 -18.50 -39.45 -32.42
CA ALA A 126 -19.14 -39.47 -33.74
C ALA A 126 -19.79 -40.83 -33.98
N PHE A 127 -21.07 -40.82 -34.39
CA PHE A 127 -21.81 -42.04 -34.71
C PHE A 127 -22.18 -42.11 -36.18
N PRO A 128 -22.00 -43.26 -36.84
CA PRO A 128 -22.42 -43.43 -38.24
C PRO A 128 -23.94 -43.33 -38.39
N ALA A 129 -24.39 -43.03 -39.61
CA ALA A 129 -25.81 -42.93 -39.93
C ALA A 129 -26.56 -44.22 -39.54
N GLY A 130 -27.67 -44.08 -38.81
CA GLY A 130 -28.48 -45.19 -38.30
C GLY A 130 -28.19 -45.58 -36.84
N VAL A 131 -27.15 -45.03 -36.21
CA VAL A 131 -26.88 -45.18 -34.77
C VAL A 131 -27.21 -43.88 -34.07
N GLY A 132 -28.33 -43.85 -33.34
CA GLY A 132 -28.81 -42.69 -32.59
C GLY A 132 -29.44 -43.09 -31.26
N GLU A 133 -30.17 -42.17 -30.66
CA GLU A 133 -30.83 -42.35 -29.36
C GLU A 133 -31.72 -43.61 -29.35
N GLY A 134 -31.54 -44.47 -28.33
CA GLY A 134 -32.19 -45.77 -28.24
C GLY A 134 -31.45 -46.96 -28.87
N HIS A 135 -30.35 -46.74 -29.61
CA HIS A 135 -29.48 -47.83 -30.06
C HIS A 135 -28.56 -48.31 -28.92
N PRO A 136 -28.35 -49.62 -28.69
CA PRO A 136 -27.56 -50.13 -27.55
C PRO A 136 -26.16 -49.51 -27.44
N VAL A 137 -25.46 -49.40 -28.58
CA VAL A 137 -24.11 -48.81 -28.66
C VAL A 137 -24.13 -47.31 -28.33
N TYR A 138 -25.20 -46.59 -28.67
CA TYR A 138 -25.33 -45.16 -28.35
C TYR A 138 -25.47 -44.95 -26.85
N GLU A 139 -26.36 -45.72 -26.20
CA GLU A 139 -26.60 -45.60 -24.76
C GLU A 139 -25.39 -46.02 -23.91
N GLU A 140 -24.64 -47.04 -24.33
CA GLU A 140 -23.41 -47.47 -23.65
C GLU A 140 -22.30 -46.40 -23.72
N VAL A 141 -22.07 -45.85 -24.91
CA VAL A 141 -21.07 -44.79 -25.10
C VAL A 141 -21.50 -43.50 -24.39
N LYS A 142 -22.79 -43.14 -24.42
CA LYS A 142 -23.32 -42.00 -23.67
C LYS A 142 -23.10 -42.17 -22.17
N SER A 143 -23.45 -43.34 -21.62
CA SER A 143 -23.25 -43.66 -20.20
C SER A 143 -21.77 -43.62 -19.81
N PHE A 144 -20.87 -44.12 -20.68
CA PHE A 144 -19.43 -44.02 -20.50
C PHE A 144 -18.95 -42.57 -20.47
N LEU A 145 -19.41 -41.72 -21.39
CA LEU A 145 -19.04 -40.31 -21.45
C LEU A 145 -19.58 -39.50 -20.26
N GLU A 146 -20.80 -39.78 -19.81
CA GLU A 146 -21.38 -39.18 -18.60
C GLU A 146 -20.58 -39.53 -17.34
N TYR A 147 -19.99 -40.73 -17.28
CA TYR A 147 -19.11 -41.16 -16.18
C TYR A 147 -17.68 -40.61 -16.29
N PHE A 148 -17.09 -40.66 -17.49
CA PHE A 148 -15.67 -40.37 -17.72
C PHE A 148 -15.38 -38.87 -17.91
N ALA A 149 -16.27 -38.17 -18.61
CA ALA A 149 -16.14 -36.75 -18.95
C ALA A 149 -17.47 -36.01 -18.76
N PRO A 150 -17.98 -35.94 -17.51
CA PRO A 150 -19.20 -35.19 -17.21
C PRO A 150 -19.04 -33.75 -17.67
N GLU A 151 -20.01 -33.22 -18.40
CA GLU A 151 -20.06 -31.85 -18.94
C GLU A 151 -18.97 -31.50 -20.01
N HIS A 152 -18.09 -32.43 -20.37
CA HIS A 152 -16.97 -32.23 -21.30
C HIS A 152 -17.00 -33.15 -22.52
N HIS A 153 -18.19 -33.54 -22.97
CA HIS A 153 -18.36 -34.34 -24.18
C HIS A 153 -19.45 -33.79 -25.10
N LEU A 154 -19.30 -34.08 -26.39
CA LEU A 154 -20.26 -33.74 -27.43
C LEU A 154 -20.53 -34.97 -28.28
N ILE A 155 -21.80 -35.32 -28.42
CA ILE A 155 -22.25 -36.39 -29.31
C ILE A 155 -22.83 -35.74 -30.57
N ALA A 156 -22.29 -36.09 -31.73
CA ALA A 156 -22.77 -35.61 -33.02
C ALA A 156 -22.78 -36.75 -34.05
N PRO A 157 -23.71 -36.76 -35.02
CA PRO A 157 -23.64 -37.70 -36.13
C PRO A 157 -22.35 -37.52 -36.94
N ASP A 158 -21.91 -38.61 -37.57
CA ASP A 158 -20.77 -38.57 -38.48
C ASP A 158 -21.08 -37.66 -39.68
N GLY A 159 -20.11 -36.82 -40.05
CA GLY A 159 -20.28 -35.75 -41.03
C GLY A 159 -20.88 -34.44 -40.52
N VAL A 160 -21.38 -34.35 -39.27
CA VAL A 160 -21.76 -33.07 -38.65
C VAL A 160 -20.56 -32.44 -37.96
N VAL A 161 -20.16 -31.26 -38.40
CA VAL A 161 -19.07 -30.49 -37.79
C VAL A 161 -19.66 -29.43 -36.87
N ILE A 162 -19.26 -29.46 -35.60
CA ILE A 162 -19.61 -28.45 -34.59
C ILE A 162 -18.29 -27.83 -34.14
N ASP A 163 -17.97 -26.69 -34.73
CA ASP A 163 -16.75 -25.96 -34.41
C ASP A 163 -17.07 -24.75 -33.52
N PHE A 164 -16.13 -24.42 -32.63
CA PHE A 164 -16.17 -23.14 -31.94
C PHE A 164 -15.89 -22.02 -32.95
N LEU A 165 -16.75 -21.01 -32.97
CA LEU A 165 -16.42 -19.74 -33.61
C LEU A 165 -15.31 -19.08 -32.79
N GLU A 166 -14.07 -19.16 -33.27
CA GLU A 166 -12.94 -18.51 -32.64
C GLU A 166 -13.12 -16.98 -32.71
N SER A 167 -13.04 -16.33 -31.55
CA SER A 167 -12.89 -14.88 -31.48
C SER A 167 -11.50 -14.52 -32.03
N ALA A 168 -11.44 -13.55 -32.96
CA ALA A 168 -10.17 -13.04 -33.50
C ALA A 168 -9.24 -12.43 -32.43
N ARG A 169 -9.74 -12.18 -31.21
CA ARG A 169 -8.96 -11.76 -30.05
C ARG A 169 -8.71 -12.95 -29.11
N ASN A 170 -7.43 -13.23 -28.88
CA ASN A 170 -6.95 -14.33 -28.03
C ASN A 170 -6.62 -13.80 -26.62
N ASP A 171 -7.53 -13.04 -26.01
CA ASP A 171 -7.36 -12.48 -24.66
C ASP A 171 -7.68 -13.56 -23.61
N ARG A 172 -6.76 -14.50 -23.41
CA ARG A 172 -6.92 -15.63 -22.48
C ARG A 172 -6.99 -15.21 -21.01
N ASP A 173 -6.56 -13.99 -20.69
CA ASP A 173 -6.42 -13.49 -19.32
C ASP A 173 -7.47 -12.44 -18.94
N ILE A 174 -8.48 -12.18 -19.77
CA ILE A 174 -9.45 -11.11 -19.50
C ILE A 174 -10.20 -11.29 -18.17
N GLN A 175 -10.53 -12.53 -17.80
CA GLN A 175 -11.16 -12.82 -16.52
C GLN A 175 -10.19 -12.59 -15.35
N HIS A 176 -8.91 -12.93 -15.52
CA HIS A 176 -7.88 -12.68 -14.52
C HIS A 176 -7.70 -11.17 -14.29
N THR A 177 -7.51 -10.40 -15.36
CA THR A 177 -7.39 -8.94 -15.31
C THR A 177 -8.62 -8.29 -14.66
N MET A 178 -9.83 -8.79 -14.95
CA MET A 178 -11.05 -8.29 -14.31
C MET A 178 -11.07 -8.62 -12.81
N CYS A 179 -10.63 -9.81 -12.40
CA CYS A 179 -10.51 -10.18 -10.99
C CYS A 179 -9.49 -9.29 -10.26
N GLU A 180 -8.32 -9.03 -10.85
CA GLU A 180 -7.31 -8.12 -10.31
C GLU A 180 -7.83 -6.68 -10.19
N PHE A 181 -8.56 -6.19 -11.20
CA PHE A 181 -9.20 -4.89 -11.14
C PHE A 181 -10.18 -4.80 -9.96
N LEU A 182 -11.03 -5.81 -9.78
CA LEU A 182 -12.00 -5.86 -8.68
C LEU A 182 -11.33 -5.97 -7.31
N ASP A 183 -10.23 -6.73 -7.20
CA ASP A 183 -9.44 -6.80 -5.98
C ASP A 183 -8.81 -5.45 -5.60
N ASN A 184 -8.30 -4.73 -6.60
CA ASN A 184 -7.81 -3.38 -6.40
C ASN A 184 -8.92 -2.42 -5.96
N GLN A 185 -10.14 -2.51 -6.51
CA GLN A 185 -11.26 -1.67 -6.03
C GLN A 185 -11.64 -2.02 -4.58
N ILE A 186 -11.68 -3.30 -4.22
CA ILE A 186 -11.96 -3.74 -2.85
C ILE A 186 -10.90 -3.22 -1.88
N ALA A 187 -9.61 -3.31 -2.25
CA ALA A 187 -8.51 -2.77 -1.46
C ALA A 187 -8.61 -1.25 -1.25
N ARG A 188 -8.98 -0.49 -2.30
CA ARG A 188 -9.22 0.97 -2.18
C ARG A 188 -10.35 1.29 -1.22
N VAL A 189 -11.46 0.56 -1.30
CA VAL A 189 -12.61 0.83 -0.42
C VAL A 189 -12.28 0.53 1.04
N ILE A 190 -11.50 -0.51 1.33
CA ILE A 190 -11.16 -0.91 2.71
C ILE A 190 -10.00 -0.09 3.27
N GLY A 191 -8.90 0.03 2.51
CA GLY A 191 -7.63 0.58 2.97
C GLY A 191 -7.27 1.95 2.38
N GLY A 192 -8.08 2.50 1.47
CA GLY A 192 -7.80 3.77 0.79
C GLY A 192 -6.71 3.71 -0.29
N GLN A 193 -6.06 2.56 -0.50
CA GLN A 193 -4.92 2.38 -1.41
C GLN A 193 -4.85 0.96 -2.01
N THR A 194 -3.99 0.76 -3.03
CA THR A 194 -3.77 -0.54 -3.73
C THR A 194 -2.31 -0.99 -3.76
N ALA A 195 -1.40 -0.30 -3.08
CA ALA A 195 0.02 -0.63 -3.05
C ALA A 195 0.26 -2.05 -2.50
N LEU A 196 -0.53 -2.51 -1.52
CA LEU A 196 -0.41 -3.87 -0.97
C LEU A 196 -0.91 -4.96 -1.92
N THR A 197 -1.83 -4.65 -2.84
CA THR A 197 -2.40 -5.62 -3.79
C THR A 197 -1.68 -5.64 -5.13
N ASN A 198 -0.88 -4.62 -5.45
CA ASN A 198 -0.20 -4.48 -6.72
C ASN A 198 1.32 -4.35 -6.53
N GLN A 199 1.93 -5.38 -5.91
CA GLN A 199 3.38 -5.50 -5.81
C GLN A 199 3.92 -6.02 -7.16
N GLN A 200 4.16 -5.12 -8.10
CA GLN A 200 5.02 -5.45 -9.24
C GLN A 200 6.47 -5.58 -8.76
N SER A 201 7.17 -6.64 -9.17
CA SER A 201 8.54 -6.99 -8.77
C SER A 201 9.64 -6.02 -9.26
N GLY A 202 9.31 -4.78 -9.59
CA GLY A 202 10.26 -3.73 -10.00
C GLY A 202 10.45 -2.70 -8.89
N GLY A 203 11.70 -2.30 -8.65
CA GLY A 203 12.13 -1.41 -7.55
C GLY A 203 11.28 -0.16 -7.34
N GLY A 204 11.22 0.29 -6.08
CA GLY A 204 10.32 1.36 -5.61
C GLY A 204 9.37 0.93 -4.49
N SER A 205 9.49 -0.31 -3.99
CA SER A 205 8.66 -0.85 -2.88
C SER A 205 8.65 0.08 -1.67
N ARG A 206 9.83 0.49 -1.18
CA ARG A 206 9.93 1.27 0.05
C ARG A 206 9.13 2.58 0.04
N ALA A 207 9.28 3.41 -0.99
CA ALA A 207 8.54 4.68 -1.06
C ALA A 207 7.02 4.46 -1.22
N ARG A 208 6.61 3.38 -1.91
CA ARG A 208 5.19 2.99 -2.04
C ARG A 208 4.65 2.48 -0.72
N ASP A 209 5.42 1.68 0.00
CA ASP A 209 5.09 1.10 1.29
C ASP A 209 4.99 2.21 2.36
N GLU A 210 5.90 3.18 2.37
CA GLU A 210 5.83 4.37 3.24
C GLU A 210 4.56 5.21 2.98
N VAL A 211 4.16 5.36 1.71
CA VAL A 211 2.88 6.04 1.38
C VAL A 211 1.68 5.19 1.82
N ALA A 212 1.73 3.88 1.60
CA ALA A 212 0.66 2.97 2.00
C ALA A 212 0.47 2.95 3.52
N GLU A 213 1.58 2.91 4.27
CA GLU A 213 1.60 3.01 5.73
C GLU A 213 1.02 4.34 6.19
N ARG A 214 1.42 5.47 5.58
CA ARG A 214 0.88 6.79 5.93
C ARG A 214 -0.63 6.88 5.70
N VAL A 215 -1.15 6.29 4.63
CA VAL A 215 -2.59 6.24 4.35
C VAL A 215 -3.29 5.34 5.38
N ALA A 216 -2.72 4.17 5.68
CA ALA A 216 -3.27 3.26 6.67
C ALA A 216 -3.31 3.89 8.07
N MET A 217 -2.25 4.61 8.47
CA MET A 217 -2.18 5.32 9.75
C MET A 217 -3.20 6.46 9.83
N LYS A 218 -3.38 7.24 8.75
CA LYS A 218 -4.44 8.26 8.71
C LYS A 218 -5.83 7.66 8.85
N LEU A 219 -6.09 6.53 8.19
CA LEU A 219 -7.37 5.83 8.28
C LEU A 219 -7.59 5.28 9.70
N ALA A 220 -6.58 4.64 10.28
CA ALA A 220 -6.64 4.11 11.63
C ALA A 220 -6.85 5.20 12.69
N LYS A 221 -6.19 6.36 12.53
CA LYS A 221 -6.40 7.56 13.36
C LYS A 221 -7.85 8.03 13.25
N SER A 222 -8.35 8.20 12.03
CA SER A 222 -9.74 8.63 11.79
C SER A 222 -10.77 7.66 12.40
N ASP A 223 -10.57 6.35 12.27
CA ASP A 223 -11.45 5.33 12.87
C ASP A 223 -11.37 5.36 14.40
N SER A 224 -10.17 5.54 14.96
CA SER A 224 -9.98 5.64 16.40
C SER A 224 -10.63 6.90 16.97
N ASP A 225 -10.51 8.04 16.30
CA ASP A 225 -11.12 9.31 16.71
C ASP A 225 -12.64 9.21 16.66
N ALA A 226 -13.20 8.60 15.60
CA ALA A 226 -14.64 8.35 15.49
C ALA A 226 -15.15 7.45 16.62
N LEU A 227 -14.42 6.39 16.96
CA LEU A 227 -14.78 5.49 18.06
C LEU A 227 -14.68 6.18 19.43
N SER A 228 -13.63 7.00 19.61
CA SER A 228 -13.35 7.79 20.80
C SER A 228 -14.45 8.81 21.04
N GLY A 229 -14.76 9.63 20.03
CA GLY A 229 -15.78 10.67 20.05
C GLY A 229 -17.20 10.17 20.28
N ALA A 230 -17.48 8.89 20.01
CA ALA A 230 -18.82 8.31 20.13
C ALA A 230 -18.90 7.29 21.28
N ALA A 231 -18.58 6.02 21.01
CA ALA A 231 -18.91 4.92 21.91
C ALA A 231 -18.04 4.90 23.17
N LEU A 232 -16.76 5.27 23.07
CA LEU A 232 -15.87 5.31 24.23
C LEU A 232 -16.18 6.47 25.15
N ASN A 233 -16.46 7.67 24.62
CA ASN A 233 -16.93 8.79 25.42
C ASN A 233 -18.25 8.48 26.14
N THR A 234 -19.21 7.86 25.44
CA THR A 234 -20.46 7.41 26.06
C THR A 234 -20.22 6.41 27.20
N LEU A 235 -19.30 5.46 26.99
CA LEU A 235 -18.94 4.48 28.01
C LEU A 235 -18.25 5.12 29.21
N ALA A 236 -17.30 6.04 28.99
CA ALA A 236 -16.63 6.80 30.03
C ALA A 236 -17.64 7.61 30.86
N GLU A 237 -18.61 8.25 30.21
CA GLU A 237 -19.71 8.95 30.87
C GLU A 237 -20.52 8.03 31.78
N TRP A 238 -20.84 6.81 31.33
CA TRP A 238 -21.58 5.84 32.13
C TRP A 238 -20.80 5.40 33.36
N ILE A 239 -19.51 5.07 33.18
CA ILE A 239 -18.63 4.69 34.30
C ILE A 239 -18.55 5.84 35.32
N THR A 240 -18.32 7.06 34.86
CA THR A 240 -18.22 8.23 35.75
C THR A 240 -19.54 8.48 36.45
N ARG A 241 -20.68 8.46 35.77
CA ARG A 241 -21.99 8.67 36.42
C ARG A 241 -22.32 7.61 37.46
N LEU A 242 -21.91 6.37 37.26
CA LEU A 242 -22.15 5.29 38.21
C LEU A 242 -21.27 5.35 39.47
N ASN A 243 -20.09 5.97 39.38
CA ASN A 243 -19.09 5.96 40.46
C ASN A 243 -18.86 7.34 41.09
N LEU A 244 -18.87 8.39 40.29
CA LEU A 244 -18.56 9.77 40.63
C LEU A 244 -19.56 10.73 39.94
N PRO A 245 -20.83 10.79 40.38
CA PRO A 245 -21.90 11.50 39.66
C PRO A 245 -21.67 13.00 39.44
N SER A 246 -20.86 13.63 40.30
CA SER A 246 -20.54 15.06 40.24
C SER A 246 -19.29 15.38 39.41
N SER A 247 -18.59 14.38 38.88
CA SER A 247 -17.35 14.55 38.13
C SER A 247 -17.59 14.57 36.63
N GLN A 248 -16.77 15.33 35.92
CA GLN A 248 -16.74 15.29 34.46
C GLN A 248 -16.13 13.97 33.99
N ALA A 249 -16.73 13.37 32.95
CA ALA A 249 -16.21 12.15 32.36
C ALA A 249 -14.88 12.42 31.64
N PRO A 250 -13.88 11.53 31.77
CA PRO A 250 -12.66 11.65 30.99
C PRO A 250 -12.93 11.33 29.52
N THR A 251 -12.12 11.91 28.64
CA THR A 251 -12.08 11.56 27.22
C THR A 251 -11.04 10.47 27.01
N ILE A 252 -11.39 9.43 26.27
CA ILE A 252 -10.46 8.37 25.87
C ILE A 252 -10.05 8.65 24.43
N TRP A 253 -8.76 8.78 24.18
CA TRP A 253 -8.19 8.93 22.84
C TRP A 253 -6.91 8.08 22.74
N ARG A 254 -6.42 7.88 21.53
CA ARG A 254 -5.16 7.16 21.27
C ARG A 254 -4.22 8.10 20.56
N ASP A 255 -2.96 8.04 20.97
CA ASP A 255 -1.90 8.76 20.29
C ASP A 255 -1.50 7.98 19.02
N PHE A 256 -1.49 8.71 17.90
CA PHE A 256 -1.08 8.22 16.58
C PHE A 256 0.10 9.02 16.05
N ASP A 257 0.65 9.93 16.85
CA ASP A 257 1.85 10.64 16.46
C ASP A 257 3.03 9.66 16.49
N ASP A 258 3.90 9.77 15.49
CA ASP A 258 5.06 8.89 15.40
C ASP A 258 5.90 9.11 16.66
N VAL A 259 6.30 8.01 17.32
CA VAL A 259 7.28 8.08 18.40
C VAL A 259 8.51 8.74 17.80
N GLU A 260 8.80 9.97 18.24
CA GLU A 260 9.85 10.78 17.64
C GLU A 260 11.13 9.96 17.60
N ASN A 261 11.73 9.85 16.42
CA ASN A 261 12.99 9.16 16.27
C ASN A 261 14.05 9.95 17.05
N LEU A 262 14.46 9.41 18.20
CA LEU A 262 15.43 10.06 19.09
C LEU A 262 16.75 10.37 18.38
N THR A 263 17.11 9.60 17.34
CA THR A 263 18.27 9.88 16.49
C THR A 263 18.07 11.12 15.64
N GLU A 264 16.93 11.27 14.98
CA GLU A 264 16.62 12.47 14.17
C GLU A 264 16.49 13.72 15.04
N ARG A 265 15.96 13.56 16.26
CA ARG A 265 15.91 14.62 17.26
C ARG A 265 17.30 15.02 17.74
N ALA A 266 18.17 14.04 18.03
CA ALA A 266 19.56 14.28 18.42
C ALA A 266 20.35 15.00 17.29
N ASP A 267 20.18 14.57 16.03
CA ASP A 267 20.78 15.24 14.87
C ASP A 267 20.30 16.68 14.72
N ARG A 268 19.02 16.95 14.98
CA ARG A 268 18.43 18.29 14.95
C ARG A 268 19.00 19.16 16.08
N ASP A 269 19.07 18.61 17.29
CA ASP A 269 19.62 19.27 18.47
C ASP A 269 21.11 19.61 18.24
N GLN A 270 21.89 18.70 17.63
CA GLN A 270 23.27 18.95 17.23
C GLN A 270 23.39 20.09 16.21
N LYS A 271 22.57 20.08 15.16
CA LYS A 271 22.55 21.15 14.14
C LYS A 271 22.17 22.50 14.75
N LEU A 272 21.21 22.52 15.66
CA LEU A 272 20.76 23.74 16.34
C LEU A 272 21.85 24.30 17.27
N ALA A 273 22.50 23.43 18.06
CA ALA A 273 23.60 23.80 18.95
C ALA A 273 24.80 24.34 18.14
N ALA A 274 25.17 23.67 17.05
CA ALA A 274 26.24 24.11 16.16
C ALA A 274 25.92 25.46 15.47
N ALA A 275 24.70 25.66 14.99
CA ALA A 275 24.29 26.88 14.31
C ALA A 275 24.16 28.09 15.24
N THR A 276 23.74 27.88 16.50
CA THR A 276 23.55 28.95 17.49
C THR A 276 24.78 29.20 18.37
N GLY A 277 25.76 28.29 18.35
CA GLY A 277 26.91 28.30 19.25
C GLY A 277 26.54 28.12 20.72
N ARG A 278 25.31 27.69 21.01
CA ARG A 278 24.80 27.49 22.38
C ARG A 278 24.87 26.02 22.75
N LYS A 279 25.31 25.74 23.97
CA LYS A 279 25.25 24.40 24.56
C LYS A 279 23.79 24.02 24.81
N LEU A 280 23.47 22.75 24.60
CA LEU A 280 22.16 22.18 24.98
C LEU A 280 22.04 22.20 26.51
N ASP A 281 20.82 22.45 26.99
CA ASP A 281 20.52 22.48 28.42
C ASP A 281 20.58 21.05 29.00
N PRO A 282 21.42 20.77 30.01
CA PRO A 282 21.54 19.44 30.61
C PRO A 282 20.23 18.87 31.16
N ASP A 283 19.33 19.73 31.68
CA ASP A 283 18.03 19.30 32.21
C ASP A 283 17.12 18.82 31.07
N TYR A 284 17.12 19.52 29.94
CA TYR A 284 16.41 19.12 28.71
C TYR A 284 16.92 17.79 28.17
N VAL A 285 18.24 17.58 28.11
CA VAL A 285 18.83 16.35 27.58
C VAL A 285 18.51 15.16 28.51
N THR A 286 18.52 15.37 29.83
CA THR A 286 18.19 14.31 30.80
C THR A 286 16.71 13.93 30.77
N GLU A 287 15.80 14.90 30.62
CA GLU A 287 14.36 14.67 30.50
C GLU A 287 14.00 13.87 29.24
N ILE A 288 14.65 14.17 28.12
CA ILE A 288 14.32 13.57 26.81
C ILE A 288 15.02 12.22 26.58
N TYR A 289 16.30 12.10 26.95
CA TYR A 289 17.11 10.92 26.62
C TYR A 289 17.37 10.00 27.83
N GLY A 290 16.93 10.39 29.04
CA GLY A 290 16.90 9.55 30.23
C GLY A 290 18.26 9.23 30.84
N THR A 291 19.36 9.78 30.31
CA THR A 291 20.72 9.59 30.82
C THR A 291 21.19 10.85 31.55
N VAL A 292 21.64 10.70 32.80
CA VAL A 292 22.33 11.77 33.53
C VAL A 292 23.69 11.98 32.86
N PHE A 293 23.81 13.04 32.07
CA PHE A 293 25.10 13.42 31.49
C PHE A 293 25.95 14.08 32.57
N ALA A 294 27.17 13.59 32.78
CA ALA A 294 28.13 14.29 33.63
C ALA A 294 28.45 15.66 33.01
N GLU A 295 28.61 16.69 33.86
CA GLU A 295 29.11 17.98 33.37
C GLU A 295 30.43 17.76 32.62
N PRO A 296 30.59 18.34 31.41
CA PRO A 296 31.84 18.19 30.69
C PRO A 296 32.95 18.79 31.55
N GLU A 297 33.94 17.97 31.90
CA GLU A 297 35.14 18.47 32.58
C GLU A 297 35.72 19.63 31.76
N PRO A 298 36.15 20.73 32.41
CA PRO A 298 36.75 21.84 31.70
C PRO A 298 37.97 21.31 30.94
N VAL A 299 37.87 21.32 29.60
CA VAL A 299 39.01 21.00 28.75
C VAL A 299 39.98 22.15 28.89
N ASP A 300 41.02 21.97 29.70
CA ASP A 300 42.17 22.88 29.73
C ASP A 300 42.69 23.04 28.29
N PRO A 301 43.10 24.27 27.89
CA PRO A 301 43.61 24.49 26.54
C PRO A 301 44.80 23.57 26.30
N ILE A 302 44.63 22.60 25.41
CA ILE A 302 45.67 21.67 24.99
C ILE A 302 46.82 22.54 24.43
N PRO A 303 48.05 22.48 24.99
CA PRO A 303 49.19 23.13 24.38
C PRO A 303 49.39 22.56 22.96
N PRO A 304 49.78 23.37 21.96
CA PRO A 304 49.89 22.89 20.59
C PRO A 304 50.84 21.69 20.54
N ASP A 305 50.34 20.56 20.06
CA ASP A 305 51.10 19.32 19.91
C ASP A 305 52.27 19.57 18.94
N PRO A 306 53.53 19.32 19.34
CA PRO A 306 54.68 19.45 18.44
C PRO A 306 54.67 18.44 17.28
N ASN A 307 53.75 17.49 17.25
CA ASN A 307 53.64 16.43 16.24
C ASN A 307 52.30 16.46 15.46
N ALA A 308 51.74 17.65 15.20
CA ALA A 308 50.54 17.84 14.38
C ALA A 308 50.65 17.36 12.90
N ASP A 309 51.74 16.69 12.51
CA ASP A 309 51.99 16.22 11.13
C ASP A 309 52.25 14.70 11.05
N ARG A 310 51.65 13.91 11.94
CA ARG A 310 51.64 12.45 11.81
C ARG A 310 50.21 11.94 11.77
N THR A 311 49.74 11.72 10.54
CA THR A 311 48.54 10.95 10.24
C THR A 311 48.69 9.52 10.74
N ASN A 312 48.14 9.23 11.92
CA ASN A 312 47.86 7.86 12.33
C ASN A 312 46.37 7.56 12.16
N PRO A 313 46.01 6.39 11.61
CA PRO A 313 44.65 6.03 11.27
C PRO A 313 43.78 5.75 12.51
N GLU A 314 42.49 6.05 12.36
CA GLU A 314 41.42 5.92 13.35
C GLU A 314 41.24 4.45 13.80
N PRO A 315 41.06 4.17 15.11
CA PRO A 315 40.76 2.82 15.60
C PRO A 315 39.32 2.41 15.24
N PRO A 316 39.05 1.11 15.01
CA PRO A 316 37.74 0.66 14.56
C PRO A 316 36.69 0.76 15.67
N ASN A 317 35.51 1.28 15.31
CA ASN A 317 34.34 1.44 16.16
C ASN A 317 33.80 0.06 16.65
N PRO A 318 33.50 -0.15 17.95
CA PRO A 318 32.90 -1.41 18.40
C PRO A 318 31.42 -1.51 18.00
N GLU A 319 31.06 -2.65 17.38
CA GLU A 319 29.68 -2.98 17.00
C GLU A 319 28.74 -3.12 18.23
N PRO A 320 27.46 -2.69 18.14
CA PRO A 320 26.46 -3.00 19.16
C PRO A 320 26.01 -4.47 19.09
N PRO A 321 25.59 -5.08 20.21
CA PRO A 321 25.35 -6.52 20.28
C PRO A 321 24.11 -6.94 19.47
N ALA A 322 24.29 -8.01 18.69
CA ALA A 322 23.25 -8.65 17.91
C ALA A 322 22.19 -9.33 18.79
N PHE A 323 20.92 -8.97 18.60
CA PHE A 323 19.78 -9.83 18.91
C PHE A 323 19.31 -10.47 17.60
N SER A 324 19.46 -11.78 17.49
CA SER A 324 19.12 -12.61 16.34
C SER A 324 17.95 -13.52 16.67
N LEU A 325 17.08 -13.71 15.67
CA LEU A 325 16.34 -14.92 15.23
C LEU A 325 15.19 -14.39 14.37
N THR A 326 15.06 -14.52 13.05
CA THR A 326 15.24 -15.61 12.05
C THR A 326 14.69 -15.01 10.73
N GLY A 327 15.13 -15.25 9.50
CA GLY A 327 16.17 -16.08 8.93
C GLY A 327 16.17 -15.89 7.40
N LYS A 328 17.38 -15.73 6.83
CA LYS A 328 17.81 -16.15 5.49
C LYS A 328 16.82 -15.96 4.33
N TYR A 329 16.79 -14.78 3.69
CA TYR A 329 16.73 -14.62 2.21
C TYR A 329 17.00 -13.18 1.71
N ASP A 330 17.15 -12.18 2.59
CA ASP A 330 17.30 -10.76 2.15
C ASP A 330 18.75 -10.25 1.97
N SER A 331 19.77 -10.96 2.44
CA SER A 331 21.12 -10.37 2.60
C SER A 331 22.03 -10.46 1.36
N MET A 332 21.49 -10.42 0.13
CA MET A 332 22.32 -10.30 -1.08
C MET A 332 22.24 -8.91 -1.77
N PHE A 333 21.44 -7.97 -1.26
CA PHE A 333 21.21 -6.68 -1.92
C PHE A 333 21.56 -5.43 -1.10
N ASP A 334 22.17 -5.57 0.08
CA ASP A 334 22.31 -4.45 1.04
C ASP A 334 23.65 -3.69 1.01
N ALA A 335 23.54 -2.40 1.32
CA ALA A 335 24.55 -1.37 1.58
C ALA A 335 25.43 -0.91 0.39
N ALA A 336 26.10 -1.81 -0.34
CA ALA A 336 27.03 -1.41 -1.41
C ALA A 336 26.34 -0.66 -2.57
N ASN A 337 25.05 -0.94 -2.82
CA ASN A 337 24.31 -0.34 -3.93
C ASN A 337 23.84 1.10 -3.65
N VAL A 338 23.65 1.49 -2.39
CA VAL A 338 23.12 2.82 -2.03
C VAL A 338 24.18 3.91 -2.23
N GLU A 339 25.41 3.67 -1.82
CA GLU A 339 26.53 4.58 -2.08
C GLU A 339 26.85 4.67 -3.58
N LEU A 340 26.78 3.56 -4.31
CA LEU A 340 26.93 3.54 -5.77
C LEU A 340 25.83 4.35 -6.48
N LEU A 341 24.58 4.24 -6.02
CA LEU A 341 23.44 5.02 -6.53
C LEU A 341 23.65 6.53 -6.35
N GLN A 342 24.08 6.95 -5.16
CA GLN A 342 24.33 8.36 -4.85
C GLN A 342 25.55 8.93 -5.59
N ALA A 343 26.63 8.15 -5.70
CA ALA A 343 27.81 8.51 -6.48
C ALA A 343 27.48 8.67 -7.97
N GLU A 344 26.58 7.82 -8.50
CA GLU A 344 26.15 7.90 -9.90
C GLU A 344 25.24 9.10 -10.17
N GLN A 345 24.35 9.46 -9.23
CA GLN A 345 23.56 10.70 -9.32
C GLN A 345 24.45 11.94 -9.34
N LYS A 346 25.46 12.01 -8.46
CA LYS A 346 26.42 13.11 -8.42
C LYS A 346 27.18 13.23 -9.75
N ARG A 347 27.68 12.11 -10.27
CA ARG A 347 28.38 12.05 -11.57
C ARG A 347 27.51 12.53 -12.73
N ARG A 348 26.22 12.18 -12.74
CA ARG A 348 25.27 12.63 -13.78
C ARG A 348 25.09 14.14 -13.76
N GLY A 349 24.97 14.74 -12.58
CA GLY A 349 24.91 16.19 -12.43
C GLY A 349 26.18 16.88 -12.95
N GLU A 350 27.35 16.33 -12.65
CA GLU A 350 28.63 16.83 -13.15
C GLU A 350 28.74 16.75 -14.68
N VAL A 351 28.30 15.64 -15.30
CA VAL A 351 28.29 15.49 -16.76
C VAL A 351 27.32 16.48 -17.41
N TRP A 352 26.11 16.65 -16.85
CA TRP A 352 25.13 17.61 -17.38
C TRP A 352 25.66 19.03 -17.37
N ASN A 353 26.24 19.45 -16.24
CA ASN A 353 26.86 20.77 -16.12
C ASN A 353 28.04 20.94 -17.08
N SER A 354 28.79 19.89 -17.39
CA SER A 354 29.93 19.96 -18.31
C SER A 354 29.55 20.14 -19.78
N ILE A 355 28.35 19.72 -20.19
CA ILE A 355 27.88 19.85 -21.58
C ILE A 355 26.98 21.07 -21.79
N GLN A 356 26.61 21.80 -20.74
CA GLN A 356 25.79 23.00 -20.86
C GLN A 356 26.46 24.05 -21.75
N GLY A 357 25.71 24.53 -22.75
CA GLY A 357 26.17 25.56 -23.69
C GLY A 357 26.97 25.05 -24.89
N ALA A 358 27.33 23.77 -24.95
CA ALA A 358 27.93 23.19 -26.15
C ALA A 358 26.86 22.94 -27.23
N PRO A 359 27.10 23.24 -28.52
CA PRO A 359 26.16 22.94 -29.59
C PRO A 359 26.05 21.44 -29.89
N TYR A 360 27.11 20.68 -29.63
CA TYR A 360 27.18 19.25 -29.89
C TYR A 360 27.75 18.49 -28.68
N VAL A 361 27.46 17.19 -28.60
CA VAL A 361 28.01 16.29 -27.59
C VAL A 361 28.57 15.02 -28.25
N ARG A 362 29.72 14.54 -27.79
CA ARG A 362 30.33 13.29 -28.22
C ARG A 362 30.14 12.21 -27.17
N TYR A 363 29.84 11.00 -27.63
CA TYR A 363 29.74 9.82 -26.77
C TYR A 363 31.14 9.21 -26.55
N VAL A 364 31.61 9.15 -25.30
CA VAL A 364 32.97 8.72 -24.96
C VAL A 364 32.98 7.65 -23.88
N ARG A 365 33.94 6.74 -23.94
CA ARG A 365 34.17 5.75 -22.89
C ARG A 365 35.10 6.34 -21.83
N VAL A 366 34.67 6.31 -20.57
CA VAL A 366 35.39 6.91 -19.43
C VAL A 366 35.87 5.89 -18.39
N ARG A 367 35.43 4.63 -18.50
CA ARG A 367 35.92 3.51 -17.67
C ARG A 367 36.10 2.25 -18.51
N GLU A 368 37.13 1.46 -18.19
CA GLU A 368 37.25 0.07 -18.67
C GLU A 368 36.34 -0.82 -17.80
N VAL A 369 35.16 -1.18 -18.32
CA VAL A 369 34.24 -2.12 -17.65
C VAL A 369 34.23 -3.45 -18.39
N GLN A 370 34.11 -4.56 -17.65
CA GLN A 370 34.25 -5.94 -18.16
C GLN A 370 33.25 -6.35 -19.25
N ASN A 371 32.10 -5.66 -19.41
CA ASN A 371 31.11 -5.93 -20.49
C ASN A 371 30.16 -4.73 -20.73
N PRO A 372 30.51 -3.72 -21.54
CA PRO A 372 29.55 -2.68 -21.97
C PRO A 372 28.46 -3.30 -22.87
N ARG A 373 27.22 -2.80 -22.80
CA ARG A 373 26.15 -3.23 -23.70
C ARG A 373 26.52 -2.92 -25.15
N GLU A 374 26.13 -3.80 -26.08
CA GLU A 374 26.44 -3.67 -27.51
C GLU A 374 25.89 -2.36 -28.09
N THR A 375 24.68 -1.96 -27.71
CA THR A 375 24.04 -0.71 -28.14
C THR A 375 24.81 0.54 -27.72
N HIS A 376 25.44 0.52 -26.54
CA HIS A 376 26.21 1.65 -26.02
C HIS A 376 27.60 1.72 -26.65
N THR A 377 28.20 0.55 -26.92
CA THR A 377 29.47 0.47 -27.67
C THR A 377 29.29 0.95 -29.11
N ALA A 378 28.13 0.69 -29.74
CA ALA A 378 27.81 1.16 -31.08
C ALA A 378 27.61 2.69 -31.20
N MET A 379 27.49 3.39 -30.05
CA MET A 379 27.40 4.85 -30.00
C MET A 379 28.75 5.52 -29.72
N GLU A 380 29.77 4.78 -29.32
CA GLU A 380 31.10 5.29 -29.00
C GLU A 380 31.72 6.09 -30.16
N GLY A 381 32.18 7.31 -29.87
CA GLY A 381 32.78 8.23 -30.84
C GLY A 381 31.80 9.05 -31.67
N LYS A 382 30.50 8.74 -31.66
CA LYS A 382 29.49 9.50 -32.41
C LYS A 382 29.21 10.85 -31.76
N VAL A 383 28.97 11.85 -32.61
CA VAL A 383 28.65 13.22 -32.21
C VAL A 383 27.19 13.52 -32.53
N PHE A 384 26.47 14.11 -31.59
CA PHE A 384 25.05 14.41 -31.70
C PHE A 384 24.77 15.88 -31.40
N PRO A 385 23.65 16.44 -31.89
CA PRO A 385 23.13 17.72 -31.42
C PRO A 385 22.90 17.69 -29.90
N ASN A 386 23.30 18.75 -29.19
CA ASN A 386 23.06 18.88 -27.75
C ASN A 386 21.63 19.39 -27.46
N ASP A 387 20.63 18.61 -27.84
CA ASP A 387 19.22 18.93 -27.60
C ASP A 387 18.84 18.62 -26.15
N ALA A 388 18.62 19.66 -25.34
CA ALA A 388 18.31 19.52 -23.92
C ALA A 388 17.02 18.71 -23.66
N THR A 389 16.04 18.75 -24.56
CA THR A 389 14.77 18.02 -24.43
C THR A 389 14.95 16.54 -24.72
N PHE A 390 15.79 16.21 -25.70
CA PHE A 390 16.14 14.83 -26.01
C PHE A 390 17.00 14.25 -24.89
N TRP A 391 18.11 14.88 -24.51
CA TRP A 391 19.08 14.32 -23.54
C TRP A 391 18.61 14.33 -22.08
N SER A 392 17.60 15.13 -21.74
CA SER A 392 16.90 15.02 -20.44
C SER A 392 15.97 13.79 -20.37
N LYS A 393 15.48 13.30 -21.52
CA LYS A 393 14.59 12.13 -21.63
C LYS A 393 15.35 10.85 -21.96
N ALA A 394 16.31 10.96 -22.86
CA ALA A 394 17.29 9.95 -23.22
C ALA A 394 18.45 10.09 -22.25
N CYS A 395 18.37 9.37 -21.12
CA CYS A 395 19.36 9.45 -20.05
C CYS A 395 20.79 9.38 -20.62
N PRO A 396 21.70 10.31 -20.26
CA PRO A 396 23.10 10.22 -20.69
C PRO A 396 23.66 8.87 -20.25
N PRO A 397 24.59 8.27 -21.00
CA PRO A 397 24.90 6.84 -20.95
C PRO A 397 25.52 6.42 -19.62
N SER A 398 24.67 6.10 -18.67
CA SER A 398 25.03 5.93 -17.26
C SER A 398 24.20 4.83 -16.62
N ALA A 399 23.89 3.79 -17.41
CA ALA A 399 23.47 2.52 -16.82
C ALA A 399 24.59 2.04 -15.87
N PHE A 400 24.21 1.44 -14.75
CA PHE A 400 25.06 1.09 -13.60
C PHE A 400 26.40 0.41 -13.92
N TYR A 401 26.56 -0.17 -15.12
CA TYR A 401 27.74 -0.91 -15.55
C TYR A 401 28.31 -0.51 -16.92
N CYS A 402 27.87 0.59 -17.54
CA CYS A 402 28.25 0.88 -18.93
C CYS A 402 29.59 1.62 -19.10
N GLY A 403 30.00 2.47 -18.14
CA GLY A 403 31.29 3.18 -18.20
C GLY A 403 31.44 4.22 -19.32
N HIS A 404 30.35 4.70 -19.90
CA HIS A 404 30.34 5.74 -20.94
C HIS A 404 29.88 7.11 -20.38
N SER A 405 30.17 8.19 -21.10
CA SER A 405 29.84 9.57 -20.74
C SER A 405 29.65 10.42 -22.00
N LEU A 406 29.23 11.68 -21.80
CA LEU A 406 29.19 12.70 -22.84
C LEU A 406 30.32 13.71 -22.63
N GLU A 407 30.87 14.20 -23.73
CA GLU A 407 31.87 15.28 -23.78
C GLU A 407 31.33 16.44 -24.64
N PRO A 408 31.49 17.71 -24.22
CA PRO A 408 31.07 18.86 -25.02
C PRO A 408 31.91 18.99 -26.30
N VAL A 409 31.26 19.35 -27.40
CA VAL A 409 31.90 19.62 -28.70
C VAL A 409 31.50 21.01 -29.20
N GLY A 410 32.50 21.80 -29.59
CA GLY A 410 32.36 23.20 -30.01
C GLY A 410 31.62 23.39 -31.34
N ALA A 411 31.22 24.63 -31.61
CA ALA A 411 30.49 25.02 -32.83
C ALA A 411 31.32 24.90 -34.11
N ASP A 412 32.65 24.82 -33.97
CA ASP A 412 33.66 24.67 -35.00
C ASP A 412 33.88 23.21 -35.43
N TYR A 413 33.11 22.26 -34.89
CA TYR A 413 33.19 20.85 -35.28
C TYR A 413 32.75 20.64 -36.72
N ASP A 414 33.66 20.10 -37.53
CA ASP A 414 33.51 19.84 -38.98
C ASP A 414 33.27 18.37 -39.33
N GLY A 415 33.14 17.50 -38.31
CA GLY A 415 32.90 16.07 -38.48
C GLY A 415 31.42 15.69 -38.64
N GLU A 416 31.17 14.39 -38.84
CA GLU A 416 29.83 13.87 -39.08
C GLU A 416 28.94 13.97 -37.83
N ILE A 417 27.81 14.65 -37.96
CA ILE A 417 26.79 14.77 -36.91
C ILE A 417 25.75 13.67 -37.12
N THR A 418 25.64 12.78 -36.14
CA THR A 418 24.63 11.72 -36.12
C THR A 418 23.28 12.32 -35.75
N PRO A 419 22.20 12.09 -36.55
CA PRO A 419 20.87 12.59 -36.23
C PRO A 419 20.31 11.88 -34.99
N LEU A 420 19.49 12.60 -34.22
CA LEU A 420 18.79 12.03 -33.08
C LEU A 420 17.66 11.08 -33.57
N PRO A 421 17.51 9.88 -33.01
CA PRO A 421 16.39 9.00 -33.34
C PRO A 421 15.06 9.67 -32.95
N GLN A 422 14.08 9.69 -33.86
CA GLN A 422 12.81 10.38 -33.63
C GLN A 422 11.59 9.45 -33.49
N ASP A 423 11.71 8.17 -33.84
CA ASP A 423 10.61 7.21 -33.76
C ASP A 423 10.65 6.39 -32.46
N ALA A 424 9.46 6.16 -31.91
CA ALA A 424 9.29 5.53 -30.60
C ALA A 424 9.76 4.06 -30.56
N GLU A 425 9.82 3.38 -31.70
CA GLU A 425 10.24 1.98 -31.80
C GLU A 425 11.77 1.86 -31.77
N THR A 426 12.48 2.70 -32.50
CA THR A 426 13.95 2.79 -32.46
C THR A 426 14.44 3.33 -31.11
N LEU A 427 13.70 4.27 -30.50
CA LEU A 427 13.98 4.77 -29.15
C LEU A 427 13.83 3.70 -28.07
N ARG A 428 12.89 2.76 -28.22
CA ARG A 428 12.70 1.61 -27.31
C ARG A 428 13.89 0.64 -27.31
N HIS A 429 14.62 0.55 -28.41
CA HIS A 429 15.74 -0.39 -28.57
C HIS A 429 17.12 0.23 -28.31
N LEU A 430 17.26 1.56 -28.41
CA LEU A 430 18.56 2.24 -28.24
C LEU A 430 18.91 2.57 -26.78
N ILE A 431 17.92 2.69 -25.90
CA ILE A 431 18.06 3.25 -24.54
C ILE A 431 17.13 2.46 -23.62
N GLU A 432 17.40 2.43 -22.32
CA GLU A 432 16.54 1.88 -21.26
C GLU A 432 15.16 2.59 -21.17
N TRP A 433 14.38 2.53 -22.23
CA TRP A 433 12.97 2.93 -22.30
C TRP A 433 12.07 2.04 -21.41
N GLU A 434 12.61 0.96 -20.86
CA GLU A 434 11.97 0.14 -19.81
C GLU A 434 11.95 0.81 -18.43
N SER A 435 12.52 2.02 -18.29
CA SER A 435 12.44 2.81 -17.06
C SER A 435 11.60 4.08 -17.20
N TYR A 436 10.66 4.11 -18.15
CA TYR A 436 9.50 5.03 -18.12
C TYR A 436 8.48 4.61 -17.03
N ASP A 437 8.96 4.23 -15.84
CA ASP A 437 8.13 4.24 -14.64
C ASP A 437 8.04 5.70 -14.18
N GLU A 438 6.86 6.31 -14.29
CA GLU A 438 6.56 7.65 -13.78
C GLU A 438 6.99 7.83 -12.31
N THR A 439 7.13 6.73 -11.56
CA THR A 439 7.60 6.70 -10.18
C THR A 439 9.08 7.07 -10.02
N ASN A 440 9.94 6.81 -11.01
CA ASN A 440 11.37 7.11 -10.92
C ASN A 440 11.73 8.53 -11.36
N ARG A 441 10.85 9.20 -12.12
CA ARG A 441 11.03 10.57 -12.61
C ARG A 441 11.37 11.58 -11.51
N LYS A 442 10.78 11.38 -10.34
CA LYS A 442 10.93 12.21 -9.13
C LYS A 442 12.27 12.07 -8.39
N TYR A 443 13.10 11.10 -8.76
CA TYR A 443 14.47 10.94 -8.23
C TYR A 443 15.56 11.42 -9.20
N PHE A 444 15.18 11.94 -10.37
CA PHE A 444 16.10 12.28 -11.46
C PHE A 444 15.85 13.68 -12.05
N GLU A 445 15.16 14.57 -11.33
CA GLU A 445 15.08 15.98 -11.68
C GLU A 445 16.46 16.63 -11.54
N LEU A 446 17.11 16.92 -12.67
CA LEU A 446 18.27 17.80 -12.70
C LEU A 446 17.76 19.22 -12.41
N GLY A 447 18.14 19.76 -11.26
CA GLY A 447 17.74 21.11 -10.87
C GLY A 447 18.27 22.15 -11.86
N GLY A 448 17.36 22.93 -12.43
CA GLY A 448 17.67 24.08 -13.28
C GLY A 448 17.05 24.01 -14.67
N ASP A 449 15.77 24.34 -14.76
CA ASP A 449 15.14 25.02 -15.90
C ASP A 449 14.60 26.37 -15.41
#